data_AF-A0A8H3BJ15-F1
#
_entry.id   AF-A0A8H3BJ15-F1
#
_cell.length_a   1.000
_cell.length_b   1.000
_cell.length_c   1.000
_cell.angle_alpha   90.00
_cell.angle_beta   90.00
_cell.angle_gamma   90.00
#
_symmetry.space_group_name_H-M   'P 1'
#
loop_
_entity.id
_entity.type
_entity.pdbx_description
1 polymer ?
#
loop_
_entity_poly.entity_id
_entity_poly.type
_entity_poly.pdbx_seq_one_letter_code
_entity_poly.pdbx_strand_id
1 'polypeptide(L)'
;MSTSDKLTLLPLRSSDLSQLKKQALNRDSLGEGRVDLPWYWRVNLDIDNDTISPDQVHKEYIESLRVQWFRGRARFQRWQEEVHWLQREAASIILDFRSRSEMWAERSRMTQHNGWKCYGLRQSRFWSNLAKNAYGRLIKPVKDGSTVSYTQAICQRVVDIYSQS
;
A
#
# COMPACT_ATOMS: atom_id res chain seq x y z
N MET A 1 9.28 -20.74 9.26
CA MET A 1 9.01 -20.55 7.81
C MET A 1 7.93 -21.54 7.42
N SER A 2 6.77 -21.07 6.96
CA SER A 2 5.67 -21.94 6.54
C SER A 2 6.05 -22.68 5.27
N THR A 3 5.66 -23.94 5.12
CA THR A 3 5.90 -24.77 3.92
C THR A 3 5.30 -24.14 2.65
N SER A 4 4.24 -23.33 2.80
CA SER A 4 3.64 -22.56 1.70
C SER A 4 4.59 -21.50 1.12
N ASP A 5 5.44 -20.89 1.93
CA ASP A 5 6.32 -19.79 1.47
C ASP A 5 7.44 -20.32 0.55
N LYS A 6 7.83 -21.59 0.69
CA LYS A 6 8.90 -22.19 -0.11
C LYS A 6 8.52 -22.42 -1.57
N LEU A 7 7.23 -22.53 -1.89
CA LEU A 7 6.74 -22.79 -3.24
C LEU A 7 6.70 -21.52 -4.10
N THR A 8 6.60 -20.35 -3.47
CA THR A 8 6.42 -19.06 -4.15
C THR A 8 7.73 -18.31 -4.38
N LEU A 9 8.77 -18.62 -3.61
CA LEU A 9 10.04 -17.89 -3.63
C LEU A 9 10.99 -18.49 -4.67
N LEU A 10 11.37 -17.68 -5.66
CA LEU A 10 12.39 -18.04 -6.64
C LEU A 10 13.76 -18.18 -5.96
N PRO A 11 14.62 -19.10 -6.44
CA PRO A 11 15.98 -19.24 -5.92
C PRO A 11 16.77 -17.95 -6.18
N LEU A 12 17.40 -17.43 -5.13
CA LEU A 12 18.21 -16.20 -5.18
C LEU A 12 19.44 -16.42 -6.07
N ARG A 13 19.53 -15.70 -7.19
CA ARG A 13 20.67 -15.79 -8.11
C ARG A 13 21.73 -14.76 -7.74
N SER A 14 22.99 -15.07 -8.03
CA SER A 14 24.10 -14.11 -7.86
C SER A 14 23.91 -12.84 -8.72
N SER A 15 23.23 -12.96 -9.86
CA SER A 15 22.85 -11.83 -10.71
C SER A 15 21.92 -10.83 -10.01
N ASP A 16 21.06 -11.30 -9.09
CA ASP A 16 20.09 -10.46 -8.40
C ASP A 16 20.78 -9.58 -7.34
N LEU A 17 21.88 -10.09 -6.77
CA LEU A 17 22.76 -9.37 -5.85
C LEU A 17 23.63 -8.31 -6.54
N SER A 18 23.79 -8.39 -7.87
CA SER A 18 24.62 -7.44 -8.63
C SER A 18 24.06 -6.02 -8.61
N GLN A 19 22.73 -5.87 -8.50
CA GLN A 19 22.06 -4.57 -8.39
C GLN A 19 22.23 -3.97 -6.99
N LEU A 20 22.17 -4.79 -5.94
CA LEU A 20 22.46 -4.36 -4.56
C LEU A 20 23.90 -3.85 -4.43
N LYS A 21 24.85 -4.49 -5.13
CA LYS A 21 26.24 -4.01 -5.21
C LYS A 21 26.30 -2.61 -5.86
N LYS A 22 25.52 -2.32 -6.90
CA LYS A 22 25.46 -0.98 -7.50
C LYS A 22 24.83 0.06 -6.58
N GLN A 23 23.78 -0.31 -5.85
CA GLN A 23 23.10 0.58 -4.89
C GLN A 23 23.95 0.87 -3.64
N ALA A 24 24.66 -0.13 -3.12
CA ALA A 24 25.62 0.06 -2.01
C ALA A 24 26.82 0.95 -2.41
N LEU A 25 27.14 0.99 -3.71
CA LEU A 25 28.24 1.75 -4.30
C LEU A 25 27.82 3.06 -4.96
N ASN A 26 26.61 3.54 -4.68
CA ASN A 26 26.11 4.81 -5.18
C ASN A 26 26.18 4.98 -6.72
N ARG A 27 25.87 3.93 -7.49
CA ARG A 27 25.66 4.08 -8.94
C ARG A 27 24.18 4.34 -9.20
N ASP A 28 23.87 5.56 -9.60
CA ASP A 28 22.56 6.07 -10.02
C ASP A 28 21.69 4.97 -10.66
N SER A 29 20.83 4.36 -9.86
CA SER A 29 19.79 3.46 -10.38
C SER A 29 18.53 4.29 -10.58
N LEU A 30 18.19 4.58 -11.82
CA LEU A 30 16.94 5.24 -12.19
C LEU A 30 15.74 4.43 -11.67
N GLY A 31 14.89 5.04 -10.82
CA GLY A 31 13.56 4.50 -10.50
C GLY A 31 13.11 4.66 -9.04
N GLU A 32 14.02 4.69 -8.07
CA GLU A 32 13.70 5.07 -6.69
C GLU A 32 14.09 6.55 -6.51
N GLY A 33 13.11 7.43 -6.31
CA GLY A 33 13.37 8.87 -6.27
C GLY A 33 14.47 9.23 -5.26
N ARG A 34 15.61 9.72 -5.76
CA ARG A 34 16.68 10.50 -5.08
C ARG A 34 16.78 10.39 -3.55
N VAL A 35 16.74 9.19 -2.97
CA VAL A 35 17.17 9.00 -1.58
C VAL A 35 18.54 8.36 -1.65
N ASP A 36 19.55 9.21 -1.83
CA ASP A 36 20.94 8.81 -1.62
C ASP A 36 21.03 8.13 -0.25
N LEU A 37 21.68 6.96 -0.21
CA LEU A 37 21.99 6.36 1.08
C LEU A 37 22.84 7.38 1.86
N PRO A 38 22.46 7.70 3.11
CA PRO A 38 23.27 8.57 3.95
C PRO A 38 24.70 8.05 4.04
N TRP A 39 25.68 8.94 4.12
CA TRP A 39 27.11 8.63 3.96
C TRP A 39 27.64 7.55 4.91
N TYR A 40 27.07 7.43 6.10
CA TYR A 40 27.43 6.43 7.11
C TYR A 40 26.91 5.01 6.78
N TRP A 41 25.98 4.88 5.83
CA TRP A 41 25.52 3.60 5.28
C TRP A 41 26.15 3.27 3.92
N ARG A 42 27.04 4.14 3.41
CA ARG A 42 27.79 3.86 2.17
C ARG A 42 29.02 3.04 2.53
N VAL A 43 29.26 1.98 1.76
CA VAL A 43 30.53 1.25 1.85
C VAL A 43 31.53 2.07 1.07
N ASN A 44 32.44 2.75 1.75
CA ASN A 44 33.52 3.49 1.12
C ASN A 44 34.54 2.48 0.55
N LEU A 45 34.34 2.06 -0.70
CA LEU A 45 35.37 1.34 -1.46
C LEU A 45 36.53 2.26 -1.90
N ASP A 46 36.40 3.58 -1.69
CA ASP A 46 37.35 4.59 -2.15
C ASP A 46 38.36 5.04 -1.07
N ILE A 47 38.33 4.45 0.15
CA ILE A 47 39.43 4.65 1.11
C ILE A 47 40.60 3.82 0.61
N ASP A 48 41.71 4.47 0.25
CA ASP A 48 42.94 3.90 -0.32
C ASP A 48 43.11 2.41 -0.03
N ASN A 49 43.00 1.59 -1.10
CA ASN A 49 43.11 0.13 -1.08
C ASN A 49 44.40 -0.40 -0.40
N ASP A 50 45.36 0.47 -0.10
CA ASP A 50 46.61 0.15 0.59
C ASP A 50 46.51 0.10 2.12
N THR A 51 45.44 0.64 2.75
CA THR A 51 45.36 0.74 4.23
C THR A 51 44.36 -0.22 4.88
N ILE A 52 43.38 -0.73 4.13
CA ILE A 52 42.28 -1.56 4.67
C ILE A 52 42.41 -3.00 4.19
N SER A 53 42.44 -3.94 5.13
CA SER A 53 42.46 -5.38 4.82
C SER A 53 41.24 -5.78 3.96
N PRO A 54 41.41 -6.63 2.93
CA PRO A 54 40.30 -7.16 2.11
C PRO A 54 39.17 -7.79 2.95
N ASP A 55 39.50 -8.38 4.10
CA ASP A 55 38.53 -8.97 5.03
C ASP A 55 37.65 -7.90 5.69
N GLN A 56 38.19 -6.71 5.94
CA GLN A 56 37.45 -5.60 6.54
C GLN A 56 36.45 -5.01 5.55
N VAL A 57 36.87 -4.81 4.29
CA VAL A 57 35.98 -4.39 3.19
C VAL A 57 34.86 -5.41 2.97
N HIS A 58 35.18 -6.71 3.02
CA HIS A 58 34.19 -7.77 2.89
C HIS A 58 33.16 -7.77 4.03
N LYS A 59 33.59 -7.56 5.28
CA LYS A 59 32.69 -7.43 6.44
C LYS A 59 31.75 -6.23 6.33
N GLU A 60 32.28 -5.07 5.97
CA GLU A 60 31.48 -3.85 5.79
C GLU A 60 30.47 -3.99 4.64
N TYR A 61 30.87 -4.65 3.55
CA TYR A 61 29.96 -5.00 2.47
C TYR A 61 28.82 -5.92 2.93
N ILE A 62 29.12 -6.99 3.69
CA ILE A 62 28.09 -7.88 4.23
C ILE A 62 27.13 -7.12 5.16
N GLU A 63 27.64 -6.25 6.03
CA GLU A 63 26.79 -5.44 6.91
C GLU A 63 25.89 -4.49 6.13
N SER A 64 26.39 -3.86 5.06
CA SER A 64 25.56 -3.01 4.18
C SER A 64 24.40 -3.78 3.54
N LEU A 65 24.65 -5.02 3.09
CA LEU A 65 23.63 -5.90 2.52
C LEU A 65 22.59 -6.30 3.57
N ARG A 66 23.02 -6.61 4.80
CA ARG A 66 22.11 -6.91 5.92
C ARG A 66 21.19 -5.74 6.20
N VAL A 67 21.73 -4.52 6.28
CA VAL A 67 20.95 -3.29 6.52
C VAL A 67 19.95 -3.06 5.39
N GLN A 68 20.36 -3.21 4.13
CA GLN A 68 19.46 -3.09 2.98
C GLN A 68 18.33 -4.13 3.04
N TRP A 69 18.65 -5.37 3.40
CA TRP A 69 17.65 -6.42 3.56
C TRP A 69 16.65 -6.10 4.67
N PHE A 70 17.11 -5.66 5.85
CA PHE A 70 16.22 -5.25 6.95
C PHE A 70 15.32 -4.08 6.55
N ARG A 71 15.84 -3.10 5.81
CA ARG A 71 15.06 -1.98 5.28
C ARG A 71 14.00 -2.44 4.27
N GLY A 72 14.37 -3.29 3.33
CA GLY A 72 13.46 -3.86 2.34
C GLY A 72 12.34 -4.65 3.01
N ARG A 73 12.69 -5.50 3.99
CA ARG A 73 11.73 -6.27 4.78
C ARG A 73 10.80 -5.37 5.59
N ALA A 74 11.31 -4.35 6.27
CA ALA A 74 10.50 -3.42 7.04
C ALA A 74 9.55 -2.60 6.15
N ARG A 75 10.02 -2.18 4.95
CA ARG A 75 9.18 -1.51 3.95
C ARG A 75 8.08 -2.43 3.45
N PHE A 76 8.41 -3.70 3.17
CA PHE A 76 7.44 -4.70 2.76
C PHE A 76 6.37 -4.95 3.84
N GLN A 77 6.77 -5.13 5.10
CA GLN A 77 5.85 -5.29 6.22
C GLN A 77 4.93 -4.07 6.38
N ARG A 78 5.49 -2.85 6.31
CA ARG A 78 4.70 -1.62 6.34
C ARG A 78 3.72 -1.54 5.19
N TRP A 79 4.15 -1.92 3.98
CA TRP A 79 3.27 -1.93 2.82
C TRP A 79 2.12 -2.94 2.98
N GLN A 80 2.39 -4.13 3.53
CA GLN A 80 1.34 -5.10 3.86
C GLN A 80 0.33 -4.54 4.86
N GLU A 81 0.80 -3.86 5.91
CA GLU A 81 -0.08 -3.17 6.87
C GLU A 81 -0.91 -2.09 6.17
N GLU A 82 -0.27 -1.23 5.38
CA GLU A 82 -0.90 -0.11 4.67
C GLU A 82 -2.02 -0.57 3.74
N VAL A 83 -1.84 -1.72 3.05
CA VAL A 83 -2.91 -2.34 2.25
C VAL A 83 -4.15 -2.62 3.09
N HIS A 84 -3.99 -3.20 4.29
CA HIS A 84 -5.11 -3.48 5.19
C HIS A 84 -5.75 -2.19 5.75
N TRP A 85 -4.94 -1.18 6.06
CA TRP A 85 -5.43 0.13 6.50
C TRP A 85 -6.27 0.82 5.41
N LEU A 86 -5.77 0.83 4.17
CA LEU A 86 -6.47 1.42 3.03
C LEU A 86 -7.79 0.70 2.73
N GLN A 87 -7.83 -0.64 2.82
CA GLN A 87 -9.07 -1.40 2.69
C GLN A 87 -10.11 -0.97 3.74
N ARG A 88 -9.69 -0.86 5.00
CA ARG A 88 -10.55 -0.40 6.10
C ARG A 88 -11.02 1.04 5.90
N GLU A 89 -10.13 1.94 5.49
CA GLU A 89 -10.47 3.33 5.25
C GLU A 89 -11.48 3.47 4.10
N ALA A 90 -11.26 2.73 3.01
CA ALA A 90 -12.18 2.67 1.88
C ALA A 90 -13.56 2.14 2.28
N ALA A 91 -13.62 1.10 3.13
CA ALA A 91 -14.87 0.63 3.73
C ALA A 91 -15.55 1.72 4.58
N SER A 92 -14.77 2.44 5.37
CA SER A 92 -15.26 3.47 6.29
C SER A 92 -15.86 4.66 5.53
N ILE A 93 -15.25 5.06 4.41
CA ILE A 93 -15.76 6.11 3.52
C ILE A 93 -17.16 5.75 2.99
N ILE A 94 -17.36 4.51 2.55
CA ILE A 94 -18.68 4.05 2.07
C ILE A 94 -19.73 4.13 3.18
N LEU A 95 -19.38 3.65 4.38
CA LEU A 95 -20.27 3.68 5.53
C LEU A 95 -20.61 5.12 5.96
N ASP A 96 -19.64 6.03 5.91
CA ASP A 96 -19.86 7.46 6.19
C ASP A 96 -20.83 8.09 5.19
N PHE A 97 -20.65 7.84 3.88
CA PHE A 97 -21.58 8.34 2.85
C PHE A 97 -22.99 7.80 3.04
N ARG A 98 -23.13 6.51 3.38
CA ARG A 98 -24.44 5.92 3.71
C ARG A 98 -25.05 6.59 4.94
N SER A 99 -24.30 6.73 6.02
CA SER A 99 -24.75 7.40 7.25
C SER A 99 -25.22 8.82 6.98
N ARG A 100 -24.48 9.60 6.18
CA ARG A 100 -24.89 10.95 5.74
C ARG A 100 -26.16 10.93 4.93
N SER A 101 -26.31 9.98 4.01
CA SER A 101 -27.55 9.81 3.23
C SER A 101 -28.77 9.60 4.13
N GLU A 102 -28.65 8.74 5.14
CA GLU A 102 -29.70 8.45 6.12
C GLU A 102 -29.99 9.66 7.00
N MET A 103 -28.94 10.36 7.48
CA MET A 103 -29.07 11.59 8.26
C MET A 103 -29.83 12.68 7.51
N TRP A 104 -29.52 12.90 6.23
CA TRP A 104 -30.22 13.90 5.41
C TRP A 104 -31.67 13.49 5.09
N ALA A 105 -31.93 12.20 4.91
CA ALA A 105 -33.29 11.68 4.76
C ALA A 105 -34.11 11.95 6.03
N GLU A 106 -33.54 11.71 7.20
CA GLU A 106 -34.20 11.95 8.49
C GLU A 106 -34.49 13.45 8.69
N ARG A 107 -33.50 14.32 8.45
CA ARG A 107 -33.70 15.77 8.51
C ARG A 107 -34.82 16.26 7.58
N SER A 108 -34.96 15.63 6.40
CA SER A 108 -36.04 15.95 5.47
C SER A 108 -37.42 15.51 5.97
N ARG A 109 -37.50 14.46 6.82
CA ARG A 109 -38.74 14.02 7.47
C ARG A 109 -39.14 14.93 8.64
N MET A 110 -38.16 15.44 9.38
CA MET A 110 -38.38 16.29 10.55
C MET A 110 -38.86 17.71 10.20
N THR A 111 -38.54 18.22 9.01
CA THR A 111 -38.91 19.58 8.60
C THR A 111 -40.32 19.64 8.01
N GLN A 112 -41.11 20.64 8.45
CA GLN A 112 -42.42 20.95 7.90
C GLN A 112 -42.34 21.86 6.65
N HIS A 113 -41.18 22.47 6.40
CA HIS A 113 -41.01 23.39 5.28
C HIS A 113 -40.71 22.64 3.99
N ASN A 114 -41.61 22.73 3.00
CA ASN A 114 -41.52 21.99 1.74
C ASN A 114 -40.20 22.19 1.00
N GLY A 115 -39.67 23.43 0.96
CA GLY A 115 -38.38 23.70 0.31
C GLY A 115 -37.20 23.00 0.98
N TRP A 116 -37.21 22.90 2.31
CA TRP A 116 -36.14 22.25 3.07
C TRP A 116 -36.23 20.74 2.95
N LYS A 117 -37.46 20.21 2.89
CA LYS A 117 -37.72 18.80 2.59
C LYS A 117 -37.15 18.40 1.23
N CYS A 118 -37.46 19.16 0.18
CA CYS A 118 -36.89 18.94 -1.16
C CYS A 118 -35.37 18.99 -1.15
N TYR A 119 -34.78 19.95 -0.45
CA TYR A 119 -33.32 20.06 -0.32
C TYR A 119 -32.71 18.87 0.42
N GLY A 120 -33.26 18.48 1.57
CA GLY A 120 -32.79 17.34 2.35
C GLY A 120 -32.87 16.02 1.57
N LEU A 121 -33.94 15.80 0.83
CA LEU A 121 -34.08 14.64 -0.06
C LEU A 121 -33.03 14.64 -1.18
N ARG A 122 -32.75 15.82 -1.78
CA ARG A 122 -31.68 15.96 -2.78
C ARG A 122 -30.32 15.61 -2.18
N GLN A 123 -30.00 16.10 -0.98
CA GLN A 123 -28.76 15.77 -0.29
C GLN A 123 -28.66 14.29 0.04
N SER A 124 -29.73 13.68 0.54
CA SER A 124 -29.77 12.24 0.80
C SER A 124 -29.44 11.43 -0.47
N ARG A 125 -30.10 11.74 -1.60
CA ARG A 125 -29.81 11.09 -2.89
C ARG A 125 -28.37 11.30 -3.35
N PHE A 126 -27.81 12.50 -3.17
CA PHE A 126 -26.42 12.80 -3.52
C PHE A 126 -25.44 11.89 -2.77
N TRP A 127 -25.57 11.79 -1.44
CA TRP A 127 -24.71 10.93 -0.62
C TRP A 127 -24.91 9.44 -0.93
N SER A 128 -26.15 9.02 -1.17
CA SER A 128 -26.46 7.64 -1.60
C SER A 128 -25.74 7.29 -2.91
N ASN A 129 -25.76 8.19 -3.89
CA ASN A 129 -25.06 8.00 -5.17
C ASN A 129 -23.54 7.95 -5.00
N LEU A 130 -22.96 8.79 -4.14
CA LEU A 130 -21.54 8.73 -3.83
C LEU A 130 -21.16 7.37 -3.22
N ALA A 131 -21.96 6.86 -2.29
CA ALA A 131 -21.72 5.56 -1.67
C ALA A 131 -21.73 4.42 -2.70
N LYS A 132 -22.73 4.39 -3.59
CA LYS A 132 -22.84 3.41 -4.69
C LYS A 132 -21.66 3.50 -5.65
N ASN A 133 -21.28 4.72 -6.04
CA ASN A 133 -20.15 4.94 -6.95
C ASN A 133 -18.81 4.52 -6.33
N ALA A 134 -18.59 4.83 -5.04
CA ALA A 134 -17.39 4.42 -4.32
C ALA A 134 -17.28 2.89 -4.23
N TYR A 135 -18.36 2.22 -3.84
CA TYR A 135 -18.43 0.76 -3.82
C TYR A 135 -18.15 0.13 -5.19
N GLY A 136 -18.82 0.62 -6.23
CA GLY A 136 -18.61 0.14 -7.60
C GLY A 136 -17.21 0.38 -8.15
N ARG A 137 -16.43 1.32 -7.60
CA ARG A 137 -15.01 1.51 -7.96
C ARG A 137 -14.10 0.55 -7.20
N LEU A 138 -14.35 0.34 -5.91
CA LEU A 138 -13.50 -0.51 -5.08
C LEU A 138 -13.62 -2.00 -5.40
N ILE A 139 -14.78 -2.44 -5.89
CA ILE A 139 -14.98 -3.85 -6.26
C ILE A 139 -14.40 -4.19 -7.63
N LYS A 140 -13.99 -3.19 -8.43
CA LYS A 140 -13.40 -3.46 -9.73
C LYS A 140 -12.04 -4.12 -9.53
N PRO A 141 -11.79 -5.26 -10.20
CA PRO A 141 -10.48 -5.87 -10.14
C PRO A 141 -9.44 -4.94 -10.77
N VAL A 142 -8.28 -4.83 -10.12
CA VAL A 142 -7.14 -4.11 -10.69
C VAL A 142 -6.66 -4.91 -11.91
N LYS A 143 -6.57 -4.25 -13.07
CA LYS A 143 -6.12 -4.89 -14.31
C LYS A 143 -4.59 -4.91 -14.35
N ASP A 144 -3.96 -5.81 -13.59
CA ASP A 144 -2.49 -5.91 -13.53
C ASP A 144 -1.91 -6.95 -14.50
N GLY A 145 -2.72 -7.47 -15.43
CA GLY A 145 -2.29 -8.55 -16.35
C GLY A 145 -2.12 -9.92 -15.68
N SER A 146 -2.30 -10.00 -14.37
CA SER A 146 -2.39 -11.24 -13.60
C SER A 146 -3.76 -11.88 -13.78
N THR A 147 -3.80 -13.20 -13.94
CA THR A 147 -5.04 -13.99 -14.02
C THR A 147 -5.77 -14.11 -12.67
N VAL A 148 -5.11 -13.70 -11.58
CA VAL A 148 -5.61 -13.80 -10.21
C VAL A 148 -6.19 -12.46 -9.79
N SER A 149 -7.49 -12.44 -9.52
CA SER A 149 -8.16 -11.28 -8.91
C SER A 149 -7.73 -11.19 -7.43
N TYR A 150 -6.85 -10.24 -7.11
CA TYR A 150 -6.36 -10.03 -5.74
C TYR A 150 -7.33 -9.23 -4.85
N THR A 151 -8.60 -9.13 -5.20
CA THR A 151 -9.56 -8.36 -4.39
C THR A 151 -9.88 -9.13 -3.11
N GLN A 152 -9.15 -8.83 -2.04
CA GLN A 152 -9.56 -9.20 -0.69
C GLN A 152 -10.86 -8.43 -0.35
N ALA A 153 -11.77 -9.07 0.37
CA ALA A 153 -13.03 -8.44 0.75
C ALA A 153 -12.75 -7.19 1.60
N ILE A 154 -13.06 -6.00 1.04
CA ILE A 154 -12.86 -4.66 1.64
C ILE A 154 -13.34 -4.62 3.10
N CYS A 155 -14.52 -5.19 3.36
CA CYS A 155 -15.08 -5.53 4.67
C CYS A 155 -16.35 -6.36 4.40
N GLN A 156 -16.52 -7.52 5.05
CA GLN A 156 -17.71 -8.36 4.86
C GLN A 156 -19.01 -7.58 5.08
N ARG A 157 -19.05 -6.75 6.13
CA ARG A 157 -20.19 -5.87 6.44
C ARG A 157 -20.59 -4.93 5.29
N VAL A 158 -19.63 -4.38 4.54
CA VAL A 158 -19.94 -3.52 3.38
C VAL A 158 -20.47 -4.37 2.23
N VAL A 159 -19.89 -5.56 2.02
CA VAL A 159 -20.38 -6.50 1.00
C VAL A 159 -21.83 -6.93 1.31
N ASP A 160 -22.15 -7.24 2.56
CA ASP A 160 -23.50 -7.64 2.99
C ASP A 160 -24.54 -6.54 2.74
N ILE A 161 -24.16 -5.28 2.98
CA ILE A 161 -25.03 -4.12 2.75
C ILE A 161 -25.42 -3.97 1.27
N TYR A 162 -24.48 -4.17 0.36
CA TYR A 162 -24.67 -3.92 -1.08
C TYR A 162 -25.01 -5.18 -1.88
N SER A 163 -24.93 -6.37 -1.29
CA SER A 163 -25.41 -7.62 -1.89
C SER A 163 -26.92 -7.81 -1.73
N GLN A 164 -27.56 -7.08 -0.81
CA GLN A 164 -29.00 -7.12 -0.52
C GLN A 164 -29.80 -6.02 -1.22
N SER A 165 -29.14 -5.08 -1.93
CA SER A 165 -29.76 -3.90 -2.55
C SER A 165 -29.80 -3.99 -4.07
#